data_AF-J0H9Z0-F1
#
_entry.id   AF-J0H9Z0-F1
#
_cell.length_a   1.000
_cell.length_b   1.000
_cell.length_c   1.000
_cell.angle_alpha   90.00
_cell.angle_beta   90.00
_cell.angle_gamma   90.00
#
_symmetry.space_group_name_H-M   'P 1'
#
loop_
_entity.id
_entity.type
_entity.pdbx_description
1 polymer ?
#
loop_
_entity_poly.entity_id
_entity_poly.type
_entity_poly.pdbx_seq_one_letter_code
_entity_poly.pdbx_strand_id
1 'polypeptide(L)'
;MSTLLTINVKNYESQTQNFYFFQQPAIYTGGGQVYSNSLFSQSLGNYDATGAILTFQVNLQYYAGIQQANTPPQIGASSGYASASRAIDLAPGSGGSGRPNDWTTATVNPLGLSAPIYGEGVQPGAFRITTPVFNSPPYYNVGSAVAVKGGIVLSNFVQANPASNTDCQPVLKYYVQTGSYTPGVLMNFSQSSVNAALCDFTGRSYTCNVSLKSDGTWTTQLQ
;
A
#
# COMPACT_ATOMS: atom_id res chain seq x y z
N MET A 1 -15.03 -13.85 7.39
CA MET A 1 -15.01 -13.50 5.95
C MET A 1 -14.21 -12.22 5.80
N SER A 2 -13.18 -12.19 4.97
CA SER A 2 -12.44 -10.95 4.66
C SER A 2 -13.21 -10.16 3.60
N THR A 3 -13.43 -8.87 3.83
CA THR A 3 -13.99 -7.96 2.82
C THR A 3 -12.92 -7.68 1.76
N LEU A 4 -13.27 -7.75 0.49
CA LEU A 4 -12.37 -7.49 -0.64
C LEU A 4 -12.71 -6.15 -1.28
N LEU A 5 -11.69 -5.30 -1.45
CA LEU A 5 -11.78 -4.15 -2.35
C LEU A 5 -11.44 -4.63 -3.76
N THR A 6 -12.30 -4.33 -4.72
CA THR A 6 -12.16 -4.75 -6.11
C THR A 6 -12.09 -3.54 -7.03
N ILE A 7 -11.07 -3.49 -7.88
CA ILE A 7 -10.95 -2.50 -8.95
C ILE A 7 -10.98 -3.22 -10.29
N ASN A 8 -11.96 -2.91 -11.13
CA ASN A 8 -12.09 -3.44 -12.48
C ASN A 8 -11.74 -2.36 -13.48
N VAL A 9 -10.80 -2.64 -14.39
CA VAL A 9 -10.32 -1.67 -15.38
C VAL A 9 -10.70 -2.14 -16.78
N LYS A 10 -11.23 -1.21 -17.56
CA LYS A 10 -11.42 -1.32 -19.01
C LYS A 10 -10.53 -0.32 -19.73
N ASN A 11 -9.94 -0.76 -20.83
CA ASN A 11 -9.17 0.08 -21.74
C ASN A 11 -9.97 0.28 -23.03
N TYR A 12 -10.32 1.52 -23.37
CA TYR A 12 -10.97 1.88 -24.64
C TYR A 12 -10.03 2.59 -25.62
N GLU A 13 -8.75 2.74 -25.30
CA GLU A 13 -7.77 3.18 -26.30
C GLU A 13 -7.57 2.13 -27.39
N SER A 14 -7.13 2.58 -28.57
CA SER A 14 -6.85 1.68 -29.70
C SER A 14 -5.66 0.74 -29.44
N GLN A 15 -4.74 1.14 -28.55
CA GLN A 15 -3.53 0.40 -28.24
C GLN A 15 -3.66 -0.40 -26.94
N THR A 16 -2.89 -1.48 -26.84
CA THR A 16 -2.70 -2.18 -25.57
C THR A 16 -1.92 -1.29 -24.61
N GLN A 17 -2.42 -1.14 -23.39
CA GLN A 17 -1.78 -0.34 -22.35
C GLN A 17 -1.29 -1.23 -21.21
N ASN A 18 -0.17 -0.85 -20.58
CA ASN A 18 0.29 -1.46 -19.35
C ASN A 18 -0.25 -0.67 -18.18
N PHE A 19 -1.01 -1.31 -17.29
CA PHE A 19 -1.57 -0.67 -16.10
C PHE A 19 -0.79 -1.08 -14.86
N TYR A 20 -0.64 -0.15 -13.91
CA TYR A 20 -0.13 -0.43 -12.58
C TYR A 20 -1.00 0.23 -11.50
N PHE A 21 -0.97 -0.36 -10.32
CA PHE A 21 -1.85 -0.02 -9.20
C PHE A 21 -1.01 0.37 -8.00
N PHE A 22 -1.47 1.36 -7.26
CA PHE A 22 -0.80 1.81 -6.04
C PHE A 22 -1.78 2.43 -5.05
N GLN A 23 -1.41 2.45 -3.78
CA GLN A 23 -2.20 3.07 -2.73
C GLN A 23 -1.75 4.51 -2.50
N GLN A 24 -2.68 5.38 -2.10
CA GLN A 24 -2.35 6.62 -1.44
C GLN A 24 -1.41 6.33 -0.25
N PRO A 25 -0.25 7.01 -0.15
CA PRO A 25 0.62 6.90 1.00
C PRO A 25 -0.15 7.12 2.31
N ALA A 26 0.09 6.26 3.29
CA ALA A 26 -0.38 6.48 4.64
C ALA A 26 0.20 7.78 5.22
N ILE A 27 -0.47 8.34 6.23
CA ILE A 27 0.08 9.45 6.99
C ILE A 27 1.01 8.85 8.06
N TYR A 28 2.27 9.27 8.05
CA TYR A 28 3.29 8.76 8.96
C TYR A 28 3.68 9.80 10.01
N THR A 29 3.87 9.33 11.24
CA THR A 29 4.54 10.07 12.31
C THR A 29 5.71 9.22 12.81
N GLY A 30 6.89 9.81 12.99
CA GLY A 30 8.08 9.09 13.46
C GLY A 30 8.87 8.37 12.35
N GLY A 31 9.12 9.07 11.25
CA GLY A 31 9.88 8.57 10.10
C GLY A 31 10.38 9.69 9.19
N GLY A 32 11.04 9.32 8.09
CA GLY A 32 11.52 10.25 7.07
C GLY A 32 10.57 10.38 5.88
N GLN A 33 11.14 10.50 4.69
CA GLN A 33 10.38 10.49 3.44
C GLN A 33 9.54 9.22 3.31
N VAL A 34 8.30 9.40 2.86
CA VAL A 34 7.39 8.30 2.55
C VAL A 34 7.64 7.83 1.12
N TYR A 35 7.84 6.53 0.95
CA TYR A 35 8.00 5.85 -0.32
C TYR A 35 6.76 5.03 -0.63
N SER A 36 6.56 4.68 -1.89
CA SER A 36 5.41 3.90 -2.33
C SER A 36 5.82 2.91 -3.41
N ASN A 37 5.28 1.70 -3.31
CA ASN A 37 5.48 0.65 -4.29
C ASN A 37 4.29 0.57 -5.23
N SER A 38 4.56 0.15 -6.47
CA SER A 38 3.53 -0.46 -7.29
C SER A 38 3.13 -1.79 -6.65
N LEU A 39 1.83 -2.04 -6.59
CA LEU A 39 1.21 -3.21 -5.95
C LEU A 39 0.93 -4.32 -6.94
N PHE A 40 0.61 -3.94 -8.16
CA PHE A 40 0.17 -4.84 -9.21
C PHE A 40 0.39 -4.17 -10.56
N SER A 41 0.69 -4.96 -11.59
CA SER A 41 0.67 -4.47 -12.97
C SER A 41 0.31 -5.57 -13.97
N GLN A 42 -0.30 -5.17 -15.09
CA GLN A 42 -0.64 -6.06 -16.20
C GLN A 42 -0.94 -5.26 -17.48
N SER A 43 -0.67 -5.85 -18.64
CA SER A 43 -1.14 -5.34 -19.93
C SER A 43 -2.62 -5.62 -20.15
N LEU A 44 -3.32 -4.70 -20.81
CA LEU A 44 -4.73 -4.82 -21.15
C LEU A 44 -5.00 -4.21 -22.53
N GLY A 45 -5.50 -5.04 -23.44
CA GLY A 45 -5.94 -4.63 -24.78
C GLY A 45 -7.26 -3.86 -24.77
N ASN A 46 -7.66 -3.36 -25.93
CA ASN A 46 -8.92 -2.65 -26.10
C ASN A 46 -10.12 -3.55 -25.74
N TYR A 47 -11.06 -3.02 -24.95
CA TYR A 47 -12.22 -3.74 -24.45
C TYR A 47 -13.21 -4.10 -25.58
N ASP A 48 -13.48 -3.20 -26.52
CA ASP A 48 -14.42 -3.48 -27.62
C ASP A 48 -13.88 -4.56 -28.57
N ALA A 49 -12.55 -4.68 -28.70
CA ALA A 49 -11.89 -5.69 -29.50
C ALA A 49 -11.74 -7.05 -28.81
N THR A 50 -11.60 -7.08 -27.48
CA THR A 50 -11.18 -8.30 -26.74
C THR A 50 -12.13 -8.75 -25.65
N GLY A 51 -13.03 -7.88 -25.17
CA GLY A 51 -13.85 -8.09 -23.98
C GLY A 51 -13.07 -8.15 -22.66
N ALA A 52 -11.75 -7.89 -22.67
CA ALA A 52 -10.90 -8.08 -21.51
C ALA A 52 -11.15 -7.03 -20.41
N ILE A 53 -11.20 -7.49 -19.17
CA ILE A 53 -11.28 -6.64 -17.97
C ILE A 53 -10.11 -7.01 -17.06
N LEU A 54 -9.36 -6.00 -16.62
CA LEU A 54 -8.30 -6.20 -15.64
C LEU A 54 -8.85 -6.01 -14.23
N THR A 55 -8.77 -7.05 -13.41
CA THR A 55 -9.26 -7.01 -12.03
C THR A 55 -8.09 -7.02 -11.03
N PHE A 56 -8.05 -6.00 -10.18
CA PHE A 56 -7.19 -5.91 -9.01
C PHE A 56 -8.04 -6.10 -7.75
N GLN A 57 -7.55 -6.92 -6.82
CA GLN A 57 -8.22 -7.19 -5.55
C GLN A 57 -7.24 -7.09 -4.40
N VAL A 58 -7.71 -6.49 -3.30
CA VAL A 58 -6.96 -6.35 -2.06
C VAL A 58 -7.89 -6.58 -0.87
N ASN A 59 -7.40 -7.28 0.15
CA ASN A 59 -8.15 -7.48 1.39
C ASN A 59 -8.29 -6.15 2.14
N LEU A 60 -9.50 -5.85 2.61
CA LEU A 60 -9.76 -4.80 3.59
C LEU A 60 -9.32 -5.29 4.98
N GLN A 61 -8.02 -5.45 5.13
CA GLN A 61 -7.32 -5.78 6.37
C GLN A 61 -6.04 -4.95 6.39
N TYR A 62 -5.80 -4.24 7.48
CA TYR A 62 -4.55 -3.51 7.65
C TYR A 62 -3.44 -4.47 8.05
N TYR A 63 -2.27 -4.28 7.47
CA TYR A 63 -1.07 -5.01 7.85
C TYR A 63 0.05 -4.02 8.18
N ALA A 64 0.67 -4.23 9.33
CA ALA A 64 2.00 -3.69 9.60
C ALA A 64 3.03 -4.53 8.85
N GLY A 65 4.00 -3.89 8.20
CA GLY A 65 5.08 -4.55 7.48
C GLY A 65 6.45 -4.04 7.92
N ILE A 66 7.43 -4.95 7.95
CA ILE A 66 8.86 -4.64 7.99
C ILE A 66 9.55 -5.34 6.83
N GLN A 67 10.54 -4.68 6.22
CA GLN A 67 11.33 -5.23 5.13
C GLN A 67 12.79 -4.80 5.24
N GLN A 68 13.70 -5.76 5.06
CA GLN A 68 15.13 -5.48 4.98
C GLN A 68 15.48 -4.90 3.60
N ALA A 69 16.35 -3.90 3.56
CA ALA A 69 16.92 -3.33 2.36
C ALA A 69 18.45 -3.26 2.47
N ASN A 70 19.16 -3.49 1.36
CA ASN A 70 20.63 -3.40 1.32
C ASN A 70 21.13 -2.00 0.93
N THR A 71 20.24 -1.19 0.36
CA THR A 71 20.50 0.18 -0.04
C THR A 71 19.35 1.07 0.44
N PRO A 72 19.58 2.38 0.63
CA PRO A 72 18.48 3.32 0.83
C PRO A 72 17.45 3.23 -0.32
N PRO A 73 16.17 3.53 -0.07
CA PRO A 73 15.14 3.40 -1.09
C PRO A 73 15.36 4.37 -2.27
N GLN A 74 15.27 3.87 -3.50
CA GLN A 74 15.44 4.62 -4.75
C GLN A 74 14.29 4.35 -5.71
N ILE A 75 13.76 5.39 -6.37
CA ILE A 75 12.69 5.25 -7.38
C ILE A 75 13.18 4.36 -8.53
N GLY A 76 12.32 3.45 -8.98
CA GLY A 76 12.61 2.49 -10.04
C GLY A 76 13.36 1.24 -9.56
N ALA A 77 13.83 1.18 -8.31
CA ALA A 77 14.46 0.01 -7.72
C ALA A 77 13.47 -0.84 -6.93
N SER A 78 13.83 -2.11 -6.69
CA SER A 78 13.09 -2.97 -5.76
C SER A 78 13.21 -2.43 -4.33
N SER A 79 12.10 -2.46 -3.58
CA SER A 79 12.00 -1.91 -2.22
C SER A 79 12.72 -2.68 -1.14
N GLY A 80 13.02 -3.96 -1.35
CA GLY A 80 13.78 -4.74 -0.39
C GLY A 80 13.69 -6.23 -0.61
N TYR A 81 14.13 -6.97 0.40
CA TYR A 81 14.38 -8.41 0.36
C TYR A 81 13.44 -9.13 1.33
N ALA A 82 14.00 -9.79 2.35
CA ALA A 82 13.25 -10.43 3.42
C ALA A 82 12.25 -9.44 4.04
N SER A 83 11.04 -9.92 4.25
CA SER A 83 9.95 -9.13 4.83
C SER A 83 9.16 -9.97 5.83
N ALA A 84 8.53 -9.28 6.77
CA ALA A 84 7.56 -9.85 7.68
C ALA A 84 6.36 -8.90 7.78
N SER A 85 5.19 -9.47 8.03
CA SER A 85 3.96 -8.71 8.16
C SER A 85 3.01 -9.33 9.18
N ARG A 86 2.15 -8.50 9.78
CA ARG A 86 1.11 -8.92 10.71
C ARG A 86 -0.16 -8.13 10.42
N ALA A 87 -1.29 -8.82 10.41
CA ALA A 87 -2.59 -8.17 10.48
C ALA A 87 -2.64 -7.34 11.77
N ILE A 88 -3.10 -6.10 11.69
CA ILE A 88 -3.11 -5.15 12.80
C ILE A 88 -4.39 -4.33 12.77
N ASP A 89 -4.85 -3.89 13.94
CA ASP A 89 -5.99 -3.00 14.06
C ASP A 89 -5.54 -1.53 14.05
N LEU A 90 -6.47 -0.60 13.92
CA LEU A 90 -6.19 0.84 14.04
C LEU A 90 -6.65 1.34 15.40
N ALA A 91 -5.87 2.24 15.99
CA ALA A 91 -6.26 3.03 17.15
C ALA A 91 -7.61 3.73 16.87
N PRO A 92 -8.48 3.88 17.88
CA PRO A 92 -9.74 4.58 17.70
C PRO A 92 -9.53 6.00 17.15
N GLY A 93 -10.54 6.52 16.45
CA GLY A 93 -10.57 7.93 16.08
C GLY A 93 -10.52 8.84 17.32
N SER A 94 -10.24 10.12 17.11
CA SER A 94 -10.16 11.11 18.21
C SER A 94 -11.42 11.07 19.08
N GLY A 95 -11.24 10.90 20.40
CA GLY A 95 -12.34 10.76 21.37
C GLY A 95 -12.93 9.34 21.50
N GLY A 96 -12.42 8.36 20.76
CA GLY A 96 -12.80 6.95 20.91
C GLY A 96 -12.15 6.27 22.12
N SER A 97 -12.82 5.28 22.71
CA SER A 97 -12.40 4.58 23.93
C SER A 97 -12.01 3.11 23.74
N GLY A 98 -11.90 2.65 22.49
CA GLY A 98 -11.52 1.27 22.18
C GLY A 98 -10.08 0.94 22.59
N ARG A 99 -9.81 -0.34 22.85
CA ARG A 99 -8.46 -0.88 23.10
C ARG A 99 -8.09 -1.93 22.03
N PRO A 100 -7.96 -1.53 20.75
CA PRO A 100 -7.65 -2.43 19.65
C PRO A 100 -6.21 -2.95 19.72
N ASN A 101 -5.87 -4.00 18.96
CA ASN A 101 -4.50 -4.48 18.86
C ASN A 101 -3.74 -3.70 17.78
N ASP A 102 -3.32 -2.48 18.11
CA ASP A 102 -2.82 -1.45 17.20
C ASP A 102 -1.30 -1.20 17.30
N TRP A 103 -0.57 -1.96 18.12
CA TRP A 103 0.88 -1.81 18.29
C TRP A 103 1.60 -3.15 18.12
N THR A 104 2.57 -3.22 17.20
CA THR A 104 3.53 -4.33 17.06
C THR A 104 4.99 -3.89 17.23
N THR A 105 5.86 -4.82 17.62
CA THR A 105 7.30 -4.60 17.75
C THR A 105 8.06 -5.43 16.73
N ALA A 106 8.96 -4.79 15.99
CA ALA A 106 9.83 -5.44 15.05
C ALA A 106 11.02 -6.13 15.71
N THR A 107 11.46 -7.23 15.10
CA THR A 107 12.75 -7.87 15.34
C THR A 107 13.55 -7.87 14.05
N VAL A 108 14.87 -7.70 14.15
CA VAL A 108 15.76 -7.70 12.98
C VAL A 108 16.63 -8.96 12.90
N ASN A 109 16.65 -9.78 13.95
CA ASN A 109 17.32 -11.07 13.97
C ASN A 109 16.62 -12.04 14.96
N PRO A 110 15.77 -12.97 14.48
CA PRO A 110 15.28 -13.08 13.10
C PRO A 110 14.41 -11.86 12.69
N LEU A 111 14.31 -11.58 11.40
CA LEU A 111 13.42 -10.52 10.89
C LEU A 111 11.96 -10.90 11.17
N GLY A 112 11.21 -10.03 11.84
CA GLY A 112 9.86 -10.37 12.27
C GLY A 112 9.07 -9.21 12.87
N LEU A 113 7.81 -9.48 13.16
CA LEU A 113 6.88 -8.63 13.90
C LEU A 113 6.18 -9.46 14.97
N SER A 114 6.13 -8.94 16.19
CA SER A 114 5.38 -9.53 17.30
C SER A 114 3.88 -9.55 17.00
N ALA A 115 3.14 -10.40 17.71
CA ALA A 115 1.68 -10.31 17.70
C ALA A 115 1.27 -8.89 18.19
N PRO A 116 0.37 -8.20 17.47
CA PRO A 116 -0.07 -6.88 17.90
C PRO A 116 -0.79 -6.92 19.25
N ILE A 117 -0.58 -5.87 20.03
CA ILE A 117 -1.20 -5.63 21.32
C ILE A 117 -1.80 -4.24 21.35
N TYR A 118 -2.59 -3.94 22.38
CA TYR A 118 -3.05 -2.58 22.62
C TYR A 118 -1.89 -1.65 22.99
N GLY A 119 -1.84 -0.52 22.29
CA GLY A 119 -0.88 0.52 22.46
C GLY A 119 -1.44 1.82 23.06
N GLU A 120 -0.89 2.28 24.18
CA GLU A 120 -1.20 3.62 24.67
C GLU A 120 -0.49 4.70 23.84
N GLY A 121 -1.22 5.78 23.52
CA GLY A 121 -0.68 6.93 22.80
C GLY A 121 -0.35 6.68 21.33
N VAL A 122 -0.91 5.64 20.70
CA VAL A 122 -0.90 5.49 19.24
C VAL A 122 -1.74 6.60 18.63
N GLN A 123 -1.25 7.22 17.56
CA GLN A 123 -2.00 8.28 16.85
C GLN A 123 -3.41 7.78 16.45
N PRO A 124 -4.47 8.60 16.63
CA PRO A 124 -5.82 8.20 16.25
C PRO A 124 -5.93 7.76 14.79
N GLY A 125 -6.55 6.60 14.56
CA GLY A 125 -6.67 6.00 13.23
C GLY A 125 -5.38 5.39 12.66
N ALA A 126 -4.31 5.32 13.45
CA ALA A 126 -3.04 4.70 13.07
C ALA A 126 -2.82 3.37 13.78
N PHE A 127 -1.87 2.59 13.27
CA PHE A 127 -1.19 1.55 14.05
C PHE A 127 0.27 1.96 14.28
N ARG A 128 0.92 1.39 15.29
CA ARG A 128 2.33 1.65 15.63
C ARG A 128 3.22 0.45 15.36
N ILE A 129 4.38 0.72 14.77
CA ILE A 129 5.51 -0.22 14.69
C ILE A 129 6.66 0.36 15.52
N THR A 130 7.13 -0.39 16.52
CA THR A 130 8.38 -0.08 17.23
C THR A 130 9.53 -0.85 16.61
N THR A 131 10.63 -0.16 16.33
CA THR A 131 11.87 -0.77 15.84
C THR A 131 12.86 -0.97 16.99
N PRO A 132 13.64 -2.06 16.98
CA PRO A 132 14.68 -2.26 17.97
C PRO A 132 15.86 -1.33 17.69
N VAL A 133 16.86 -1.34 18.57
CA VAL A 133 18.18 -0.80 18.22
C VAL A 133 18.78 -1.68 17.13
N PHE A 134 19.30 -1.08 16.07
CA PHE A 134 20.07 -1.76 15.03
C PHE A 134 21.09 -0.79 14.42
N ASN A 135 22.08 -1.35 13.72
CA ASN A 135 23.04 -0.59 12.92
C ASN A 135 22.77 -0.82 11.43
N SER A 136 22.95 0.23 10.64
CA SER A 136 22.87 0.14 9.17
C SER A 136 24.28 0.19 8.58
N PRO A 137 24.58 -0.61 7.54
CA PRO A 137 23.72 -1.62 6.90
C PRO A 137 23.59 -2.93 7.71
N PRO A 138 22.52 -3.73 7.50
CA PRO A 138 21.42 -3.50 6.54
C PRO A 138 20.45 -2.41 6.99
N TYR A 139 19.71 -1.86 6.04
CA TYR A 139 18.63 -0.90 6.29
C TYR A 139 17.30 -1.64 6.47
N TYR A 140 16.32 -0.99 7.10
CA TYR A 140 14.98 -1.53 7.27
C TYR A 140 13.94 -0.50 6.87
N ASN A 141 12.84 -0.97 6.32
CA ASN A 141 11.66 -0.19 5.94
C ASN A 141 10.48 -0.67 6.79
N VAL A 142 9.66 0.25 7.26
CA VAL A 142 8.43 -0.06 8.01
C VAL A 142 7.25 0.73 7.49
N GLY A 143 6.06 0.12 7.50
CA GLY A 143 4.85 0.84 7.13
C GLY A 143 3.66 -0.04 6.80
N SER A 144 2.76 0.51 5.99
CA SER A 144 1.52 -0.13 5.56
C SER A 144 1.80 -1.19 4.51
N ALA A 145 1.41 -2.42 4.81
CA ALA A 145 1.41 -3.53 3.87
C ALA A 145 -0.01 -3.93 3.47
N VAL A 146 -0.13 -4.51 2.28
CA VAL A 146 -1.40 -4.97 1.72
C VAL A 146 -1.24 -6.37 1.16
N ALA A 147 -2.28 -7.18 1.31
CA ALA A 147 -2.34 -8.52 0.72
C ALA A 147 -2.93 -8.44 -0.69
N VAL A 148 -2.10 -8.67 -1.71
CA VAL A 148 -2.46 -8.62 -3.13
C VAL A 148 -2.09 -9.95 -3.78
N LYS A 149 -3.03 -10.59 -4.49
CA LYS A 149 -2.83 -11.85 -5.23
C LYS A 149 -2.08 -12.95 -4.45
N GLY A 150 -2.34 -13.08 -3.15
CA GLY A 150 -1.77 -14.11 -2.29
C GLY A 150 -0.41 -13.79 -1.66
N GLY A 151 0.17 -12.61 -1.94
CA GLY A 151 1.39 -12.11 -1.29
C GLY A 151 1.13 -10.82 -0.50
N ILE A 152 1.96 -10.55 0.51
CA ILE A 152 1.93 -9.29 1.25
C ILE A 152 3.08 -8.40 0.75
N VAL A 153 2.73 -7.20 0.29
CA VAL A 153 3.67 -6.21 -0.23
C VAL A 153 3.56 -4.95 0.64
N LEU A 154 4.68 -4.33 1.03
CA LEU A 154 4.63 -2.98 1.60
C LEU A 154 4.10 -2.04 0.52
N SER A 155 2.92 -1.47 0.72
CA SER A 155 2.34 -0.53 -0.23
C SER A 155 3.05 0.81 -0.18
N ASN A 156 3.30 1.29 1.03
CA ASN A 156 4.01 2.52 1.29
C ASN A 156 4.69 2.38 2.64
N PHE A 157 5.81 3.08 2.80
CA PHE A 157 6.69 2.88 3.95
C PHE A 157 7.60 4.08 4.15
N VAL A 158 8.22 4.12 5.30
CA VAL A 158 9.37 4.98 5.60
C VAL A 158 10.58 4.09 5.87
N GLN A 159 11.78 4.62 5.64
CA GLN A 159 12.97 3.99 6.19
C GLN A 159 12.91 4.06 7.72
N ALA A 160 13.08 2.92 8.37
CA ALA A 160 13.08 2.81 9.83
C ALA A 160 14.29 3.50 10.44
N ASN A 161 14.04 4.19 11.56
CA ASN A 161 15.09 4.64 12.47
C ASN A 161 15.27 3.60 13.58
N PRO A 162 16.48 3.39 14.13
CA PRO A 162 16.68 2.50 15.27
C PRO A 162 16.02 3.07 16.53
N ALA A 163 15.52 2.18 17.41
CA ALA A 163 14.90 2.53 18.68
C ALA A 163 13.81 3.62 18.56
N SER A 164 12.92 3.46 17.58
CA SER A 164 11.91 4.47 17.25
C SER A 164 10.52 3.87 17.16
N ASN A 165 9.52 4.74 17.30
CA ASN A 165 8.12 4.42 17.05
C ASN A 165 7.71 5.10 15.75
N THR A 166 7.09 4.33 14.86
CA THR A 166 6.48 4.83 13.63
C THR A 166 4.99 4.55 13.68
N ASP A 167 4.19 5.61 13.68
CA ASP A 167 2.74 5.52 13.54
C ASP A 167 2.38 5.64 12.07
N CYS A 168 1.49 4.76 11.62
CA CYS A 168 1.05 4.67 10.24
C CYS A 168 -0.48 4.72 10.22
N GLN A 169 -1.04 5.76 9.62
CA GLN A 169 -2.49 5.92 9.40
C GLN A 169 -2.82 5.60 7.93
N PRO A 170 -3.32 4.37 7.64
CA PRO A 170 -3.54 3.93 6.27
C PRO A 170 -4.67 4.71 5.60
N VAL A 171 -4.56 4.91 4.28
CA VAL A 171 -5.59 5.58 3.48
C VAL A 171 -6.17 4.60 2.47
N LEU A 172 -7.48 4.38 2.49
CA LEU A 172 -8.19 3.44 1.61
C LEU A 172 -8.48 4.05 0.23
N LYS A 173 -7.48 4.71 -0.36
CA LYS A 173 -7.53 5.26 -1.72
C LYS A 173 -6.51 4.56 -2.57
N TYR A 174 -6.95 4.07 -3.72
CA TYR A 174 -6.10 3.36 -4.67
C TYR A 174 -6.17 4.05 -6.01
N TYR A 175 -5.05 4.04 -6.71
CA TYR A 175 -4.87 4.67 -7.99
C TYR A 175 -4.53 3.63 -9.05
N VAL A 176 -5.02 3.88 -10.26
CA VAL A 176 -4.67 3.12 -11.47
C VAL A 176 -4.04 4.07 -12.46
N GLN A 177 -2.88 3.69 -13.01
CA GLN A 177 -2.17 4.49 -14.00
C GLN A 177 -1.58 3.59 -15.09
N THR A 178 -1.33 4.15 -16.27
CA THR A 178 -0.58 3.48 -17.33
C THR A 178 0.93 3.71 -17.18
N GLY A 179 1.73 2.66 -17.39
CA GLY A 179 3.19 2.74 -17.26
C GLY A 179 3.86 1.39 -17.04
N SER A 180 5.13 1.43 -16.64
CA SER A 180 6.00 0.25 -16.58
C SER A 180 6.38 -0.22 -15.17
N TYR A 181 5.85 0.43 -14.12
CA TYR A 181 6.15 0.00 -12.74
C TYR A 181 5.59 -1.40 -12.45
N THR A 182 6.45 -2.27 -11.95
CA THR A 182 6.11 -3.65 -11.56
C THR A 182 5.93 -3.79 -10.05
N PRO A 183 5.26 -4.85 -9.57
CA PRO A 183 4.98 -5.02 -8.15
C PRO A 183 6.25 -5.01 -7.29
N GLY A 184 6.23 -4.27 -6.17
CA GLY A 184 7.36 -4.16 -5.24
C GLY A 184 8.47 -3.20 -5.68
N VAL A 185 8.34 -2.56 -6.85
CA VAL A 185 9.22 -1.49 -7.31
C VAL A 185 8.76 -0.15 -6.76
N LEU A 186 9.69 0.65 -6.26
CA LEU A 186 9.43 2.01 -5.82
C LEU A 186 9.01 2.86 -7.01
N MET A 187 7.88 3.52 -6.86
CA MET A 187 7.36 4.45 -7.85
C MET A 187 7.37 5.88 -7.31
N ASN A 188 7.40 6.84 -8.23
CA ASN A 188 7.17 8.24 -7.90
C ASN A 188 5.67 8.49 -7.72
N PHE A 189 5.18 8.51 -6.47
CA PHE A 189 3.76 8.74 -6.20
C PHE A 189 3.28 10.08 -6.74
N SER A 190 3.99 11.18 -6.43
CA SER A 190 3.58 12.54 -6.80
C SER A 190 3.47 12.73 -8.30
N GLN A 191 4.31 12.07 -9.09
CA GLN A 191 4.21 12.09 -10.56
C GLN A 191 3.11 11.15 -11.06
N SER A 192 3.03 9.94 -10.50
CA SER A 192 2.10 8.91 -10.96
C SER A 192 0.63 9.28 -10.71
N SER A 193 0.35 10.03 -9.65
CA SER A 193 -1.01 10.35 -9.20
C SER A 193 -1.70 11.49 -9.95
N VAL A 194 -0.96 12.34 -10.69
CA VAL A 194 -1.51 13.55 -11.33
C VAL A 194 -2.64 13.25 -12.31
N ASN A 195 -2.47 12.22 -13.14
CA ASN A 195 -3.43 11.82 -14.18
C ASN A 195 -3.84 10.35 -14.03
N ALA A 196 -4.01 9.89 -12.79
CA ALA A 196 -4.41 8.52 -12.50
C ALA A 196 -5.91 8.44 -12.18
N ALA A 197 -6.53 7.30 -12.49
CA ALA A 197 -7.87 7.01 -12.00
C ALA A 197 -7.83 6.77 -10.49
N LEU A 198 -8.72 7.43 -9.73
CA LEU A 198 -8.83 7.29 -8.28
C LEU A 198 -10.04 6.42 -7.90
N CYS A 199 -9.79 5.38 -7.12
CA CYS A 199 -10.80 4.60 -6.42
C CYS A 199 -10.73 4.91 -4.92
N ASP A 200 -11.71 5.66 -4.42
CA ASP A 200 -11.81 6.08 -3.02
C ASP A 200 -12.75 5.15 -2.23
N PHE A 201 -12.17 4.20 -1.49
CA PHE A 201 -12.89 3.25 -0.67
C PHE A 201 -13.02 3.71 0.79
N THR A 202 -12.89 5.00 1.08
CA THR A 202 -13.14 5.53 2.44
C THR A 202 -14.63 5.46 2.82
N GLY A 203 -15.52 5.31 1.84
CA GLY A 203 -16.96 5.06 2.04
C GLY A 203 -17.31 3.59 2.29
N ARG A 204 -18.59 3.25 2.10
CA ARG A 204 -19.12 1.87 2.23
C ARG A 204 -19.19 1.09 0.90
N SER A 205 -18.47 1.56 -0.11
CA SER A 205 -18.33 0.87 -1.40
C SER A 205 -17.10 -0.02 -1.38
N TYR A 206 -17.17 -1.16 -2.05
CA TYR A 206 -16.09 -2.14 -2.09
C TYR A 206 -15.68 -2.50 -3.52
N THR A 207 -16.42 -2.00 -4.53
CA THR A 207 -16.06 -2.17 -5.93
C THR A 207 -15.88 -0.81 -6.60
N CYS A 208 -14.87 -0.68 -7.45
CA CYS A 208 -14.61 0.49 -8.26
C CYS A 208 -14.42 0.06 -9.72
N ASN A 209 -15.26 0.56 -10.62
CA ASN A 209 -15.10 0.34 -12.06
C ASN A 209 -14.39 1.55 -12.67
N VAL A 210 -13.30 1.28 -13.37
CA VAL A 210 -12.42 2.26 -14.00
C VAL A 210 -12.46 2.05 -15.50
N SER A 211 -12.56 3.14 -16.27
CA SER A 211 -12.37 3.10 -17.72
C SER A 211 -11.37 4.16 -18.16
N LEU A 212 -10.33 3.73 -18.86
CA LEU A 212 -9.50 4.60 -19.69
C LEU A 212 -10.21 4.78 -21.03
N LYS A 213 -10.59 6.01 -21.37
CA LYS A 213 -11.34 6.36 -22.57
C LYS A 213 -10.40 6.50 -23.77
N SER A 214 -10.95 6.47 -24.98
CA SER A 214 -10.17 6.57 -26.23
C SER A 214 -9.45 7.91 -26.41
N ASP A 215 -9.85 8.95 -25.65
CA ASP A 215 -9.22 10.28 -25.62
C ASP A 215 -8.16 10.41 -24.51
N GLY A 216 -7.82 9.31 -23.83
CA GLY A 216 -6.85 9.27 -22.74
C GLY A 216 -7.38 9.73 -21.38
N THR A 217 -8.67 10.07 -21.27
CA THR A 217 -9.28 10.47 -19.99
C THR A 217 -9.74 9.27 -19.17
N TRP A 218 -9.86 9.45 -17.85
CA TRP A 218 -10.32 8.42 -16.92
C TRP A 218 -11.74 8.67 -16.47
N THR A 219 -12.49 7.58 -16.25
CA THR A 219 -13.76 7.59 -15.53
C THR A 219 -13.74 6.52 -14.44
N THR A 220 -14.31 6.84 -13.28
CA THR A 220 -14.34 5.97 -12.10
C THR A 220 -15.74 5.93 -11.50
N GLN A 221 -16.24 4.74 -11.18
CA GLN A 221 -17.55 4.55 -10.57
C GLN A 221 -17.45 3.59 -9.38
N LEU A 222 -17.73 4.11 -8.18
CA LEU A 222 -17.82 3.32 -6.96
C LEU A 222 -19.19 2.61 -6.85
N GLN A 223 -19.16 1.40 -6.31
CA GLN A 223 -20.31 0.54 -6.05
C GLN A 223 -20.18 -0.04 -4.63
#